data_AF-A0A3C0TNG8-F1
#
_entry.id   AF-A0A3C0TNG8-F1
#
_cell.length_a   1.000
_cell.length_b   1.000
_cell.length_c   1.000
_cell.angle_alpha   90.00
_cell.angle_beta   90.00
_cell.angle_gamma   90.00
#
_symmetry.space_group_name_H-M   'P 1'
#
loop_
_entity.id
_entity.type
_entity.pdbx_description
1 polymer ?
#
loop_
_entity_poly.entity_id
_entity_poly.type
_entity_poly.pdbx_seq_one_letter_code
_entity_poly.pdbx_strand_id
1 'polypeptide(L)'
;AVVGAGAYFGFRGVPRGEIAGSRTMKEILTLTTTLLPIIAAIVLVVVFKMNLALAMAGIVIVMFLFYRYSIRDVVTTLRESLSLNILLMVVGIMVFKGMLTATGAIDALPAFFEQSGLPHSAVLFSLPFLVGLLTGLTIGFVGASFPIITVMMGGNPEPAALTFAFASGFAGVMLSPTHLCLILTCRFLKADMAGVYRLLYLPVIIILAVGFVAFLAG
;
A
#
# COMPACT_ATOMS: atom_id res chain seq x y z
N ALA A 1 -3.80 15.96 8.72
CA ALA A 1 -2.99 15.82 9.95
C ALA A 1 -1.72 14.99 9.73
N VAL A 2 -1.84 13.74 9.26
CA VAL A 2 -0.70 12.80 9.11
C VAL A 2 0.43 13.33 8.21
N VAL A 3 0.08 13.91 7.05
CA VAL A 3 1.07 14.49 6.13
C VAL A 3 1.83 15.67 6.77
N GLY A 4 1.15 16.51 7.55
CA GLY A 4 1.75 17.64 8.25
C GLY A 4 2.67 17.21 9.39
N ALA A 5 2.26 16.20 10.17
CA ALA A 5 3.11 15.61 11.19
C ALA A 5 4.33 14.93 10.58
N GLY A 6 4.16 14.16 9.50
CA GLY A 6 5.25 13.52 8.78
C GLY A 6 6.26 14.52 8.22
N ALA A 7 5.80 15.61 7.62
CA ALA A 7 6.69 16.67 7.13
C ALA A 7 7.44 17.37 8.29
N TYR A 8 6.73 17.73 9.35
CA TYR A 8 7.34 18.41 10.49
C TYR A 8 8.42 17.56 11.18
N PHE A 9 8.15 16.28 11.41
CA PHE A 9 9.10 15.39 12.07
C PHE A 9 10.22 14.91 11.12
N GLY A 10 9.91 14.63 9.86
CA GLY A 10 10.88 14.17 8.87
C GLY A 10 11.95 15.22 8.54
N PHE A 11 11.58 16.50 8.50
CA PHE A 11 12.52 17.59 8.19
C PHE A 11 13.12 18.27 9.43
N ARG A 12 12.79 17.82 10.64
CA ARG A 12 13.19 18.48 11.91
C ARG A 12 14.69 18.49 12.18
N GLY A 13 15.46 17.68 11.46
CA GLY A 13 16.92 17.57 11.58
C GLY A 13 17.69 17.90 10.30
N VAL A 14 17.02 18.38 9.25
CA VAL A 14 17.69 18.77 8.01
C VAL A 14 18.22 20.19 8.19
N PRO A 15 19.56 20.41 8.16
CA PRO A 15 20.11 21.76 8.18
C PRO A 15 19.53 22.52 6.99
N ARG A 16 19.03 23.74 7.24
CA ARG A 16 18.58 24.64 6.17
C ARG A 16 19.82 25.04 5.36
N GLY A 17 20.17 24.23 4.37
CA GLY A 17 21.11 24.64 3.33
C GLY A 17 20.51 25.81 2.56
N GLU A 18 21.35 26.78 2.19
CA GLU A 18 20.96 27.80 1.22
C GLU A 18 20.43 27.07 -0.03
N ILE A 19 19.13 27.19 -0.28
CA ILE A 19 18.51 26.69 -1.49
C ILE A 19 19.00 27.61 -2.60
N ALA A 20 20.16 27.31 -3.16
CA ALA A 20 20.70 27.94 -4.36
C ALA A 20 19.86 27.46 -5.55
N GLY A 21 18.64 27.99 -5.66
CA GLY A 21 17.69 27.64 -6.71
C GLY A 21 16.51 28.60 -6.66
N SER A 22 16.40 29.47 -7.65
CA SER A 22 15.16 30.20 -7.92
C SER A 22 14.06 29.16 -8.11
N ARG A 23 12.99 29.21 -7.29
CA ARG A 23 11.77 28.43 -7.49
C ARG A 23 11.18 28.80 -8.84
N THR A 24 11.63 28.11 -9.87
CA THR A 24 11.32 28.48 -11.25
C THR A 24 9.96 27.87 -11.57
N MET A 25 9.05 28.61 -12.20
CA MET A 25 7.70 28.15 -12.56
C MET A 25 7.72 26.78 -13.29
N LYS A 26 8.81 26.49 -14.01
CA LYS A 26 9.08 25.20 -14.67
C LYS A 26 9.20 24.02 -13.70
N GLU A 27 9.80 24.21 -12.51
CA GLU A 27 9.95 23.13 -11.52
C GLU A 27 8.60 22.75 -10.91
N ILE A 28 7.76 23.75 -10.60
CA ILE A 28 6.40 23.52 -10.12
C ILE A 28 5.58 22.78 -11.18
N LEU A 29 5.70 23.19 -12.45
CA LEU A 29 5.06 22.52 -13.58
C LEU A 29 5.48 21.05 -13.70
N THR A 30 6.78 20.74 -13.63
CA THR A 30 7.29 19.35 -13.71
C THR A 30 6.80 18.47 -12.55
N LEU A 31 6.73 19.01 -11.34
CA LEU A 31 6.17 18.29 -10.19
C LEU A 31 4.69 18.00 -10.40
N THR A 32 3.93 18.98 -10.89
CA THR A 32 2.50 18.78 -11.18
C THR A 32 2.27 17.75 -12.28
N THR A 33 3.04 17.74 -13.37
CA THR A 33 2.91 16.71 -14.42
C THR A 33 3.26 15.31 -13.94
N THR A 34 4.21 15.17 -13.00
CA THR A 34 4.61 13.85 -12.47
C THR A 34 3.58 13.29 -11.48
N LEU A 35 2.94 14.17 -10.68
CA LEU A 35 1.88 13.78 -9.74
C LEU A 35 0.49 13.67 -10.41
N LEU A 36 0.32 14.25 -11.61
CA LEU A 36 -0.93 14.28 -12.35
C LEU A 36 -1.58 12.89 -12.51
N PRO A 37 -0.86 11.81 -12.86
CA PRO A 37 -1.48 10.50 -13.06
C PRO A 37 -2.09 9.94 -11.77
N ILE A 38 -1.43 10.17 -10.63
CA ILE A 38 -1.89 9.72 -9.31
C ILE A 38 -3.12 10.51 -8.90
N ILE A 39 -3.07 11.84 -9.02
CA ILE A 39 -4.19 12.71 -8.67
C ILE A 39 -5.40 12.42 -9.58
N ALA A 40 -5.15 12.26 -10.88
CA ALA A 40 -6.19 11.91 -11.86
C ALA A 40 -6.85 10.57 -11.51
N ALA A 41 -6.08 9.55 -11.13
CA ALA A 41 -6.63 8.26 -10.71
C ALA A 41 -7.57 8.40 -9.49
N ILE A 42 -7.13 9.15 -8.48
CA ILE A 42 -7.94 9.39 -7.27
C ILE A 42 -9.22 10.15 -7.62
N VAL A 43 -9.14 11.22 -8.41
CA VAL A 43 -10.31 12.02 -8.80
C VAL A 43 -11.28 11.18 -9.64
N LEU A 44 -10.79 10.41 -10.60
CA LEU A 44 -11.65 9.62 -11.47
C LEU A 44 -12.37 8.49 -10.72
N VAL A 45 -11.71 7.86 -9.76
CA VAL A 45 -12.32 6.78 -8.97
C VAL A 45 -13.22 7.32 -7.87
N VAL A 46 -12.81 8.37 -7.14
CA VAL A 46 -13.55 8.85 -5.96
C VAL A 46 -14.67 9.81 -6.35
N VAL A 47 -14.42 10.75 -7.27
CA VAL A 47 -15.41 11.77 -7.67
C VAL A 47 -16.34 11.24 -8.74
N PHE A 48 -15.77 10.65 -9.80
CA PHE A 48 -16.55 10.14 -10.93
C PHE A 48 -17.05 8.70 -10.74
N LYS A 49 -16.68 8.04 -9.62
CA LYS A 49 -17.07 6.66 -9.28
C LYS A 49 -16.81 5.66 -10.42
N MET A 50 -15.80 5.92 -11.24
CA MET A 50 -15.42 5.03 -12.33
C MET A 50 -14.76 3.78 -11.77
N ASN A 51 -14.97 2.64 -12.44
CA ASN A 51 -14.27 1.41 -12.11
C ASN A 51 -12.75 1.63 -12.20
N LEU A 52 -12.02 1.25 -11.14
CA LEU A 52 -10.57 1.40 -11.05
C LEU A 52 -9.83 0.87 -12.28
N ALA A 53 -10.27 -0.27 -12.83
CA ALA A 53 -9.66 -0.86 -14.01
C ALA A 53 -9.78 0.06 -15.23
N LEU A 54 -10.96 0.65 -15.46
CA LEU A 54 -11.19 1.59 -16.55
C LEU A 54 -10.44 2.90 -16.34
N ALA A 55 -10.37 3.37 -15.09
CA ALA A 55 -9.64 4.58 -14.75
C ALA A 55 -8.15 4.44 -15.03
N MET A 56 -7.54 3.34 -14.59
CA MET A 56 -6.14 3.04 -14.83
C MET A 56 -5.85 2.85 -16.32
N ALA A 57 -6.69 2.10 -17.04
CA ALA A 57 -6.53 1.92 -18.49
C ALA A 57 -6.58 3.25 -19.25
N GLY A 58 -7.54 4.13 -18.90
CA GLY A 58 -7.64 5.46 -19.49
C GLY A 58 -6.41 6.33 -19.24
N ILE A 59 -5.91 6.35 -18.00
CA ILE A 59 -4.70 7.13 -17.64
C ILE A 59 -3.48 6.62 -18.39
N VAL A 60 -3.29 5.30 -18.48
CA VAL A 60 -2.17 4.69 -19.23
C VAL A 60 -2.26 5.04 -20.72
N ILE A 61 -3.45 4.96 -21.33
CA ILE A 61 -3.66 5.35 -22.73
C ILE A 61 -3.32 6.83 -22.93
N VAL A 62 -3.83 7.71 -22.05
CA VAL A 62 -3.54 9.15 -22.12
C VAL A 62 -2.03 9.41 -21.96
N MET A 63 -1.34 8.71 -21.06
CA MET A 63 0.12 8.84 -20.94
C MET A 63 0.83 8.39 -22.21
N PHE A 64 0.46 7.26 -22.81
CA PHE A 64 1.10 6.82 -24.07
C PHE A 64 0.86 7.80 -25.22
N LEU A 65 -0.33 8.40 -25.32
CA LEU A 65 -0.59 9.44 -26.31
C LEU A 65 0.18 10.73 -26.01
N PHE A 66 0.20 11.18 -24.75
CA PHE A 66 0.86 12.42 -24.33
C PHE A 66 2.37 12.37 -24.56
N TYR A 67 3.02 11.25 -24.21
CA TYR A 67 4.45 11.02 -24.43
C TYR A 67 4.78 10.52 -25.85
N ARG A 68 3.78 10.39 -26.73
CA ARG A 68 3.92 9.93 -28.13
C ARG A 68 4.77 8.66 -28.26
N TYR A 69 4.47 7.67 -27.43
CA TYR A 69 5.17 6.38 -27.49
C TYR A 69 4.96 5.71 -28.85
N SER A 70 6.03 5.14 -29.42
CA SER A 70 5.90 4.27 -30.58
C SER A 70 5.13 3.01 -30.20
N ILE A 71 4.34 2.45 -31.13
CA ILE A 71 3.59 1.20 -30.90
C ILE A 71 4.53 0.08 -30.44
N ARG A 72 5.76 0.05 -30.97
CA ARG A 72 6.78 -0.92 -30.56
C ARG A 72 7.17 -0.76 -29.10
N ASP A 73 7.35 0.47 -28.65
CA ASP A 73 7.73 0.81 -27.28
C ASP A 73 6.59 0.56 -26.29
N VAL A 74 5.33 0.76 -26.71
CA VAL A 74 4.15 0.39 -25.92
C VAL A 74 4.14 -1.12 -25.67
N VAL A 75 4.34 -1.93 -26.72
CA VAL A 75 4.31 -3.39 -26.61
C VAL A 75 5.46 -3.92 -25.76
N THR A 76 6.67 -3.38 -25.91
CA THR A 76 7.80 -3.76 -25.05
C THR A 76 7.55 -3.38 -23.60
N THR A 77 7.09 -2.15 -23.33
CA THR A 77 6.79 -1.68 -21.96
C THR A 77 5.72 -2.55 -21.30
N LEU A 78 4.64 -2.89 -22.02
CA LEU A 78 3.58 -3.76 -21.50
C LEU A 78 4.10 -5.17 -21.20
N ARG A 79 4.92 -5.73 -22.09
CA ARG A 79 5.50 -7.06 -21.90
C ARG A 79 6.47 -7.11 -20.71
N GLU A 80 7.29 -6.08 -20.54
CA GLU A 80 8.23 -5.96 -19.41
C GLU A 80 7.51 -5.72 -18.08
N SER A 81 6.38 -5.00 -18.11
CA SER A 81 5.54 -4.76 -16.93
C SER A 81 4.83 -6.02 -16.44
N LEU A 82 4.54 -6.97 -17.34
CA LEU A 82 3.91 -8.24 -17.01
C LEU A 82 4.94 -9.25 -16.52
N SER A 83 5.14 -9.31 -15.21
CA SER A 83 5.93 -10.38 -14.59
C SER A 83 5.09 -11.63 -14.35
N LEU A 84 5.63 -12.79 -14.74
CA LEU A 84 5.01 -14.09 -14.46
C LEU A 84 4.75 -14.28 -12.96
N ASN A 85 5.66 -13.77 -12.12
CA ASN A 85 5.56 -13.84 -10.66
C ASN A 85 4.29 -13.15 -10.13
N ILE A 86 3.97 -11.94 -10.62
CA ILE A 86 2.74 -11.24 -10.22
C ILE A 86 1.51 -12.01 -10.71
N LEU A 87 1.52 -12.52 -11.94
CA LEU A 87 0.39 -13.27 -12.49
C LEU A 87 0.11 -14.54 -11.67
N LEU A 88 1.14 -15.34 -11.38
CA LEU A 88 1.03 -16.54 -10.56
C LEU A 88 0.56 -16.20 -9.13
N MET A 89 1.04 -15.10 -8.56
CA MET A 89 0.59 -14.64 -7.25
C MET A 89 -0.90 -14.30 -7.26
N VAL A 90 -1.38 -13.54 -8.25
CA VAL A 90 -2.82 -13.21 -8.37
C VAL A 90 -3.67 -14.46 -8.54
N VAL A 91 -3.27 -15.39 -9.41
CA VAL A 91 -3.96 -16.68 -9.58
C VAL A 91 -3.99 -17.46 -8.27
N GLY A 92 -2.85 -17.56 -7.58
CA GLY A 92 -2.75 -18.25 -6.29
C GLY A 92 -3.67 -17.63 -5.22
N ILE A 93 -3.73 -16.30 -5.14
CA ILE A 93 -4.64 -15.58 -4.23
C ILE A 93 -6.10 -15.88 -4.56
N MET A 94 -6.46 -15.90 -5.85
CA MET A 94 -7.83 -16.20 -6.28
C MET A 94 -8.23 -17.64 -5.98
N VAL A 95 -7.33 -18.60 -6.22
CA VAL A 95 -7.55 -20.01 -5.86
C VAL A 95 -7.68 -20.16 -4.34
N PHE A 96 -6.81 -19.50 -3.56
CA PHE A 96 -6.90 -19.49 -2.10
C PHE A 96 -8.23 -18.94 -1.59
N LYS A 97 -8.69 -17.79 -2.11
CA LYS A 97 -10.02 -17.23 -1.84
C LYS A 97 -11.13 -18.23 -2.20
N GLY A 98 -11.03 -18.86 -3.37
CA GLY A 98 -11.98 -19.87 -3.85
C GLY A 98 -12.05 -21.07 -2.92
N MET A 99 -10.91 -21.58 -2.44
CA MET A 99 -10.86 -22.67 -1.46
C MET A 99 -11.54 -22.30 -0.15
N LEU A 100 -11.29 -21.10 0.40
CA LEU A 100 -11.97 -20.63 1.61
C LEU A 100 -13.51 -20.56 1.45
N THR A 101 -13.96 -20.19 0.25
CA THR A 101 -15.40 -20.13 -0.07
C THR A 101 -15.98 -21.54 -0.20
N ALA A 102 -15.27 -22.45 -0.89
CA ALA A 102 -15.72 -23.80 -1.17
C ALA A 102 -15.76 -24.71 0.07
N THR A 103 -14.89 -24.47 1.06
CA THR A 103 -14.86 -25.23 2.32
C THR A 103 -15.91 -24.79 3.34
N GLY A 104 -16.71 -23.76 3.05
CA GLY A 104 -17.64 -23.18 4.01
C GLY A 104 -16.95 -22.39 5.13
N ALA A 105 -15.69 -21.98 4.93
CA ALA A 105 -14.96 -21.19 5.93
C ALA A 105 -15.61 -19.81 6.16
N ILE A 106 -16.43 -19.33 5.22
CA ILE A 106 -17.25 -18.11 5.34
C ILE A 106 -18.20 -18.18 6.53
N ASP A 107 -18.74 -19.35 6.84
CA ASP A 107 -19.65 -19.52 7.97
C ASP A 107 -18.90 -19.96 9.25
N ALA A 108 -17.84 -20.76 9.09
CA ALA A 108 -17.12 -21.34 10.22
C ALA A 108 -16.13 -20.38 10.90
N LEU A 109 -15.40 -19.54 10.13
CA LEU A 109 -14.39 -18.64 10.70
C LEU A 109 -14.99 -17.53 11.57
N PRO A 110 -16.05 -16.79 11.13
CA PRO A 110 -16.66 -15.78 11.99
C PRO A 110 -17.14 -16.39 13.32
N ALA A 111 -17.85 -17.52 13.27
CA ALA A 111 -18.34 -18.23 14.46
C ALA A 111 -17.20 -18.69 15.40
N PHE A 112 -16.09 -19.16 14.84
CA PHE A 112 -14.90 -19.52 15.62
C PHE A 112 -14.30 -18.32 16.34
N PHE A 113 -14.14 -17.18 15.65
CA PHE A 113 -13.57 -15.98 16.25
C PHE A 113 -14.48 -15.38 17.32
N GLU A 114 -15.80 -15.34 17.10
CA GLU A 114 -16.77 -14.94 18.12
C GLU A 114 -16.71 -15.82 19.37
N GLN A 115 -16.64 -17.14 19.21
CA GLN A 115 -16.56 -18.08 20.34
C GLN A 115 -15.20 -18.04 21.06
N SER A 116 -14.12 -17.73 20.34
CA SER A 116 -12.78 -17.64 20.91
C SER A 116 -12.57 -16.42 21.82
N GLY A 117 -13.48 -15.44 21.77
CA GLY A 117 -13.35 -14.17 22.50
C GLY A 117 -12.21 -13.28 22.02
N LEU A 118 -11.60 -13.59 20.87
CA LEU A 118 -10.55 -12.77 20.27
C LEU A 118 -11.16 -11.50 19.67
N PRO A 119 -10.65 -10.31 20.02
CA PRO A 119 -11.15 -9.08 19.42
C PRO A 119 -10.76 -9.03 17.94
N HIS A 120 -11.71 -8.69 17.07
CA HIS A 120 -11.48 -8.57 15.62
C HIS A 120 -10.28 -7.68 15.28
N SER A 121 -10.05 -6.63 16.07
CA SER A 121 -8.90 -5.73 15.93
C SER A 121 -7.55 -6.44 16.04
N ALA A 122 -7.43 -7.48 16.88
CA ALA A 122 -6.19 -8.25 17.00
C ALA A 122 -5.88 -9.03 15.72
N VAL A 123 -6.89 -9.58 15.04
CA VAL A 123 -6.71 -10.31 13.77
C VAL A 123 -6.40 -9.34 12.64
N LEU A 124 -7.14 -8.22 12.57
CA LEU A 124 -6.90 -7.14 11.59
C LEU A 124 -5.50 -6.54 11.70
N PHE A 125 -4.93 -6.51 12.90
CA PHE A 125 -3.55 -6.07 13.12
C PHE A 125 -2.55 -7.19 12.82
N SER A 126 -2.60 -8.28 13.58
CA SER A 126 -1.54 -9.30 13.63
C SER A 126 -1.33 -9.99 12.30
N LEU A 127 -2.40 -10.35 11.59
CA LEU A 127 -2.32 -11.22 10.43
C LEU A 127 -1.70 -10.48 9.23
N PRO A 128 -2.17 -9.27 8.84
CA PRO A 128 -1.47 -8.44 7.85
C PRO A 128 -0.07 -8.01 8.31
N PHE A 129 0.11 -7.62 9.58
CA PHE A 129 1.39 -7.13 10.09
C PHE A 129 2.49 -8.20 10.02
N LEU A 130 2.20 -9.42 10.48
CA LEU A 130 3.17 -10.51 10.48
C LEU A 130 3.53 -10.94 9.05
N VAL A 131 2.53 -11.10 8.18
CA VAL A 131 2.81 -11.45 6.78
C VAL A 131 3.59 -10.32 6.09
N GLY A 132 3.23 -9.06 6.33
CA GLY A 132 3.95 -7.90 5.81
C GLY A 132 5.39 -7.85 6.30
N LEU A 133 5.62 -8.11 7.59
CA LEU A 133 6.95 -8.12 8.21
C LEU A 133 7.83 -9.25 7.67
N LEU A 134 7.27 -10.44 7.48
CA LEU A 134 8.02 -11.60 6.99
C LEU A 134 8.32 -11.50 5.49
N THR A 135 7.35 -11.04 4.70
CA THR A 135 7.49 -11.01 3.24
C THR A 135 8.17 -9.75 2.73
N GLY A 136 8.01 -8.61 3.42
CA GLY A 136 8.47 -7.31 2.93
C GLY A 136 7.79 -6.88 1.64
N LEU A 137 6.63 -7.46 1.30
CA LEU A 137 5.93 -7.24 0.04
C LEU A 137 4.46 -6.90 0.28
N THR A 138 4.03 -5.73 -0.23
CA THR A 138 2.65 -5.26 -0.08
C THR A 138 1.64 -6.23 -0.70
N ILE A 139 1.90 -6.74 -1.90
CA ILE A 139 1.01 -7.69 -2.58
C ILE A 139 0.94 -9.02 -1.82
N GLY A 140 2.02 -9.40 -1.12
CA GLY A 140 2.10 -10.63 -0.35
C GLY A 140 1.12 -10.65 0.83
N PHE A 141 1.15 -9.63 1.70
CA PHE A 141 0.20 -9.58 2.82
C PHE A 141 -1.22 -9.31 2.35
N VAL A 142 -1.42 -8.46 1.32
CA VAL A 142 -2.77 -8.23 0.79
C VAL A 142 -3.35 -9.54 0.28
N GLY A 143 -2.58 -10.30 -0.48
CA GLY A 143 -2.99 -11.58 -1.05
C GLY A 143 -3.28 -12.67 -0.03
N ALA A 144 -2.45 -12.79 1.01
CA ALA A 144 -2.61 -13.83 2.02
C ALA A 144 -3.67 -13.48 3.08
N SER A 145 -3.71 -12.22 3.52
CA SER A 145 -4.48 -11.81 4.69
C SER A 145 -5.90 -11.36 4.34
N PHE A 146 -6.10 -10.64 3.23
CA PHE A 146 -7.40 -10.04 2.92
C PHE A 146 -8.49 -11.05 2.57
N PRO A 147 -8.23 -12.18 1.89
CA PRO A 147 -9.24 -13.22 1.71
C PRO A 147 -9.75 -13.74 3.06
N ILE A 148 -8.86 -13.97 4.02
CA ILE A 148 -9.23 -14.45 5.37
C ILE A 148 -10.05 -13.39 6.10
N ILE A 149 -9.61 -12.12 6.08
CA ILE A 149 -10.33 -11.01 6.73
C ILE A 149 -11.72 -10.82 6.11
N THR A 150 -11.84 -10.93 4.79
CA THR A 150 -13.12 -10.80 4.08
C THR A 150 -14.09 -11.90 4.50
N VAL A 151 -13.61 -13.14 4.58
CA VAL A 151 -14.38 -14.31 5.00
C VAL A 151 -14.77 -14.22 6.48
N MET A 152 -13.86 -13.79 7.35
CA MET A 152 -14.10 -13.55 8.78
C MET A 152 -15.18 -12.48 9.04
N MET A 153 -15.31 -11.49 8.17
CA MET A 153 -16.32 -10.43 8.27
C MET A 153 -17.62 -10.74 7.49
N GLY A 154 -17.91 -12.01 7.20
CA GLY A 154 -19.14 -12.41 6.52
C GLY A 154 -19.22 -11.95 5.04
N GLY A 155 -18.07 -11.73 4.40
CA GLY A 155 -17.98 -11.42 2.97
C GLY A 155 -18.08 -9.94 2.59
N ASN A 156 -18.54 -9.08 3.49
CA ASN A 156 -18.67 -7.63 3.26
C ASN A 156 -17.94 -6.82 4.34
N PRO A 157 -16.61 -6.84 4.36
CA PRO A 157 -15.83 -6.12 5.37
C PRO A 157 -16.05 -4.61 5.28
N GLU A 158 -16.23 -3.97 6.43
CA GLU A 158 -16.37 -2.52 6.53
C GLU A 158 -15.11 -1.80 6.02
N PRO A 159 -15.25 -0.67 5.30
CA PRO A 159 -14.10 0.06 4.77
C PRO A 159 -13.08 0.50 5.84
N ALA A 160 -13.55 0.79 7.06
CA ALA A 160 -12.69 1.16 8.19
C ALA A 160 -11.80 -0.01 8.64
N ALA A 161 -12.36 -1.22 8.74
CA ALA A 161 -11.63 -2.44 9.07
C ALA A 161 -10.57 -2.78 8.00
N LEU A 162 -10.94 -2.66 6.71
CA LEU A 162 -9.99 -2.87 5.61
C LEU A 162 -8.85 -1.85 5.62
N THR A 163 -9.17 -0.59 5.92
CA THR A 163 -8.16 0.49 6.01
C THR A 163 -7.19 0.23 7.15
N PHE A 164 -7.69 -0.21 8.32
CA PHE A 164 -6.84 -0.56 9.45
C PHE A 164 -5.99 -1.81 9.20
N ALA A 165 -6.55 -2.85 8.58
CA ALA A 165 -5.80 -4.03 8.16
C ALA A 165 -4.70 -3.69 7.15
N PHE A 166 -5.01 -2.81 6.18
CA PHE A 166 -4.03 -2.33 5.22
C PHE A 166 -2.91 -1.53 5.90
N ALA A 167 -3.25 -0.62 6.81
CA ALA A 167 -2.28 0.16 7.59
C ALA A 167 -1.38 -0.76 8.43
N SER A 168 -1.94 -1.83 9.00
CA SER A 168 -1.21 -2.83 9.80
C SER A 168 -0.23 -3.63 8.95
N GLY A 169 -0.65 -4.12 7.79
CA GLY A 169 0.24 -4.83 6.87
C GLY A 169 1.33 -3.93 6.29
N PHE A 170 0.98 -2.69 5.93
CA PHE A 170 1.93 -1.69 5.44
C PHE A 170 2.98 -1.33 6.49
N ALA A 171 2.57 -1.19 7.76
CA ALA A 171 3.49 -1.02 8.89
C ALA A 171 4.47 -2.21 9.00
N GLY A 172 3.98 -3.44 8.85
CA GLY A 172 4.83 -4.64 8.81
C GLY A 172 5.85 -4.59 7.66
N VAL A 173 5.42 -4.25 6.45
CA VAL A 173 6.30 -4.13 5.27
C VAL A 173 7.39 -3.08 5.49
N MET A 174 7.04 -1.91 6.03
CA MET A 174 8.01 -0.84 6.29
C MET A 174 9.06 -1.26 7.32
N LEU A 175 8.66 -1.99 8.38
CA LEU A 175 9.57 -2.51 9.40
C LEU A 175 10.30 -3.79 8.97
N SER A 176 10.03 -4.31 7.78
CA SER A 176 10.62 -5.57 7.34
C SER A 176 12.07 -5.39 6.93
N PRO A 177 13.01 -6.19 7.50
CA PRO A 177 14.39 -6.19 7.06
C PRO A 177 14.53 -6.76 5.64
N THR A 178 13.54 -7.52 5.13
CA THR A 178 13.57 -8.08 3.78
C THR A 178 13.10 -7.10 2.71
N HIS A 179 12.60 -5.92 3.09
CA HIS A 179 12.20 -4.89 2.15
C HIS A 179 13.42 -4.33 1.39
N LEU A 180 13.52 -4.70 0.11
CA LEU A 180 14.70 -4.40 -0.72
C LEU A 180 15.05 -2.91 -0.76
N CYS A 181 14.06 -2.02 -0.80
CA CYS A 181 14.33 -0.59 -0.84
C CYS A 181 15.01 -0.10 0.44
N LEU A 182 14.70 -0.69 1.61
CA LEU A 182 15.33 -0.31 2.88
C LEU A 182 16.80 -0.72 2.89
N ILE A 183 17.10 -1.98 2.54
CA ILE A 183 18.48 -2.48 2.49
C ILE A 183 19.32 -1.70 1.48
N LEU A 184 18.80 -1.48 0.26
CA LEU A 184 19.55 -0.82 -0.80
C LEU A 184 19.81 0.65 -0.46
N THR A 185 18.85 1.34 0.15
CA THR A 185 19.03 2.74 0.59
C THR A 185 20.08 2.85 1.69
N CYS A 186 20.01 1.99 2.71
CA CYS A 186 21.02 1.98 3.79
C CYS A 186 22.42 1.66 3.26
N ARG A 187 22.54 0.74 2.29
CA ARG A 187 23.82 0.44 1.63
C ARG A 187 24.33 1.61 0.79
N PHE A 188 23.45 2.22 0.01
CA PHE A 188 23.81 3.35 -0.85
C PHE A 188 24.26 4.56 -0.03
N LEU A 189 23.53 4.91 1.03
CA LEU A 189 23.83 6.03 1.91
C LEU A 189 24.84 5.70 3.02
N LYS A 190 25.29 4.43 3.10
CA LYS A 190 26.14 3.90 4.18
C LYS A 190 25.60 4.23 5.58
N ALA A 191 24.27 4.19 5.72
CA ALA A 191 23.56 4.53 6.95
C ALA A 191 23.53 3.33 7.90
N ASP A 192 23.56 3.63 9.21
CA ASP A 192 23.37 2.62 10.25
C ASP A 192 21.90 2.18 10.32
N MET A 193 21.67 0.86 10.30
CA MET A 193 20.33 0.27 10.31
C MET A 193 19.58 0.67 11.59
N ALA A 194 20.22 0.60 12.75
CA ALA A 194 19.55 0.91 14.02
C ALA A 194 19.11 2.39 14.08
N GLY A 195 19.92 3.30 13.54
CA GLY A 195 19.54 4.70 13.35
C GLY A 195 18.30 4.88 12.47
N VAL A 196 18.25 4.18 11.33
CA VAL A 196 17.09 4.25 10.40
C VAL A 196 15.83 3.68 11.04
N TYR A 197 15.91 2.55 11.74
CA TYR A 197 14.76 2.00 12.47
C TYR A 197 14.24 2.95 13.54
N ARG A 198 15.13 3.64 14.27
CA ARG A 198 14.75 4.65 15.27
C ARG A 198 13.93 5.79 14.67
N LEU A 199 14.28 6.22 13.46
CA LEU A 199 13.52 7.22 12.70
C LEU A 199 12.18 6.67 12.18
N LEU A 200 12.14 5.38 11.85
CA LEU A 200 10.97 4.74 11.23
C LEU A 200 9.87 4.36 12.23
N TYR A 201 10.22 4.00 13.47
CA TYR A 201 9.23 3.61 14.47
C TYR A 201 8.17 4.69 14.71
N LEU A 202 8.57 5.96 14.74
CA LEU A 202 7.64 7.06 15.02
C LEU A 202 6.55 7.21 13.93
N PRO A 203 6.88 7.34 12.62
CA PRO A 203 5.89 7.31 11.54
C PRO A 203 4.99 6.06 11.56
N VAL A 204 5.57 4.89 11.81
CA VAL A 204 4.80 3.62 11.83
C VAL A 204 3.77 3.62 12.96
N ILE A 205 4.16 4.04 14.17
CA ILE A 205 3.25 4.16 15.32
C ILE A 205 2.13 5.17 15.02
N ILE A 206 2.45 6.31 14.39
CA ILE A 206 1.44 7.31 14.03
C ILE A 206 0.43 6.73 13.04
N ILE A 207 0.88 6.01 12.00
CA ILE A 207 -0.01 5.39 11.01
C ILE A 207 -0.92 4.35 11.67
N LEU A 208 -0.37 3.50 12.53
CA LEU A 208 -1.14 2.49 13.27
C LEU A 208 -2.16 3.13 14.23
N ALA A 209 -1.75 4.16 14.97
CA ALA A 209 -2.63 4.86 15.90
C ALA A 209 -3.79 5.55 15.16
N VAL A 210 -3.51 6.23 14.06
CA VAL A 210 -4.56 6.88 13.24
C VAL A 210 -5.47 5.84 12.60
N GLY A 211 -4.92 4.73 12.09
CA GLY A 211 -5.71 3.63 11.55
C GLY A 211 -6.62 3.00 12.60
N PHE A 212 -6.12 2.82 13.82
CA PHE A 212 -6.89 2.26 14.94
C PHE A 212 -8.01 3.21 15.38
N VAL A 213 -7.73 4.51 15.49
CA VAL A 213 -8.76 5.52 15.78
C VAL A 213 -9.81 5.57 14.69
N ALA A 214 -9.41 5.49 13.41
CA ALA A 214 -10.34 5.45 12.29
C ALA A 214 -11.21 4.18 12.30
N PHE A 215 -10.66 3.05 12.72
CA PHE A 215 -11.40 1.80 12.92
C PHE A 215 -12.44 1.90 14.05
N LEU A 216 -12.11 2.60 15.14
CA LEU A 216 -13.07 2.80 16.25
C LEU A 216 -14.14 3.85 15.93
N ALA A 217 -13.90 4.74 14.97
CA ALA A 217 -14.80 5.82 14.59
C ALA A 217 -15.71 5.49 13.40
N GLY A 218 -15.40 4.42 12.65
CA GLY A 218 -16.20 3.89 11.55
C GLY A 218 -17.17 2.85 12.04
#